data_AF-A0ABD3WW79-F1
#
_entry.id   AF-A0ABD3WW79-F1
#
_cell.length_a   1.000
_cell.length_b   1.000
_cell.length_c   1.000
_cell.angle_alpha   90.00
_cell.angle_beta   90.00
_cell.angle_gamma   90.00
#
_symmetry.space_group_name_H-M   'P 1'
#
loop_
_entity.id
_entity.type
_entity.pdbx_description
1 polymer ?
#
loop_
_entity_poly.entity_id
_entity_poly.type
_entity_poly.pdbx_seq_one_letter_code
_entity_poly.pdbx_strand_id
1 'polypeptide(L)'
;MAEFGLRLVICLAWVTLFVQSFEIFQNLIPNGNKVPNPCANGSSIYEPVGHKSSNKEKASKETLNRFGQDFNATGKNWTVTLCKMDSDGDGKSNGVELGDPNCKWVNDRNSTLLPPTGHPGICEPSSSKCASNHTC
;
A
#
# COMPACT_ATOMS: atom_id res chain seq x y z
N MET A 1 9.03 25.42 40.21
CA MET A 1 9.74 25.35 38.91
C MET A 1 9.90 23.91 38.39
N ALA A 2 10.10 22.88 39.24
CA ALA A 2 10.26 21.48 38.78
C ALA A 2 8.97 20.77 38.30
N GLU A 3 7.81 21.09 38.91
CA GLU A 3 6.50 20.49 38.57
C GLU A 3 5.99 20.82 37.16
N PHE A 4 6.31 22.02 36.65
CA PHE A 4 5.92 22.48 35.31
C PHE A 4 6.73 21.76 34.21
N GLY A 5 8.02 21.53 34.46
CA GLY A 5 8.89 20.79 33.53
C GLY A 5 8.50 19.32 33.42
N LEU A 6 8.14 18.68 34.53
CA LEU A 6 7.72 17.27 34.54
C LEU A 6 6.42 17.03 33.77
N ARG A 7 5.43 17.94 33.90
CA ARG A 7 4.17 17.86 33.14
C ARG A 7 4.34 18.12 31.64
N LEU A 8 5.24 19.03 31.26
CA LEU A 8 5.55 19.30 29.84
C LEU A 8 6.23 18.10 29.16
N VAL A 9 7.15 17.45 29.88
CA VAL A 9 7.86 16.25 29.39
C VAL A 9 6.90 15.06 29.23
N ILE A 10 5.94 14.89 30.16
CA ILE A 10 4.91 13.85 30.05
C ILE A 10 4.02 14.12 28.81
N CYS A 11 3.54 15.34 28.59
CA CYS A 11 2.71 15.64 27.40
C CYS A 11 3.46 15.40 26.08
N LEU A 12 4.74 15.77 25.98
CA LEU A 12 5.56 15.55 24.79
C LEU A 12 5.81 14.05 24.51
N ALA A 13 5.92 13.22 25.56
CA ALA A 13 6.11 11.77 25.42
C ALA A 13 4.86 11.01 24.93
N TRP A 14 3.66 11.58 25.09
CA TRP A 14 2.41 10.98 24.60
C TRP A 14 2.11 11.34 23.14
N VAL A 15 2.58 12.51 22.67
CA VAL A 15 2.41 12.95 21.27
C VAL A 15 3.32 12.16 20.32
N THR A 16 4.47 11.66 20.78
CA THR A 16 5.43 10.92 19.93
C THR A 16 5.03 9.47 19.63
N LEU A 17 4.02 8.91 20.29
CA LEU A 17 3.60 7.51 20.08
C LEU A 17 2.65 7.29 18.88
N PHE A 18 2.26 8.33 18.14
CA PHE A 18 1.23 8.23 17.10
C PHE A 18 1.71 8.23 15.65
N VAL A 19 3.03 8.27 15.38
CA VAL A 19 3.56 8.51 14.02
C VAL A 19 4.29 7.29 13.44
N GLN A 20 3.72 6.09 13.53
CA GLN A 20 4.30 4.87 12.90
C GLN A 20 3.31 4.01 12.09
N SER A 21 2.12 4.50 11.77
CA SER A 21 1.06 3.66 11.19
C SER A 21 1.30 3.23 9.72
N PHE A 22 2.02 4.02 8.93
CA PHE A 22 2.11 3.82 7.49
C PHE A 22 3.10 2.73 7.06
N GLU A 23 4.29 2.72 7.66
CA GLU A 23 5.32 1.69 7.37
C GLU A 23 4.83 0.28 7.69
N ILE A 24 3.91 0.13 8.64
CA ILE A 24 3.36 -1.16 9.03
C ILE A 24 2.63 -1.81 7.85
N PHE A 25 1.76 -1.08 7.13
CA PHE A 25 0.97 -1.69 6.05
C PHE A 25 1.78 -2.01 4.81
N GLN A 26 2.81 -1.22 4.48
CA GLN A 26 3.72 -1.54 3.37
C GLN A 26 4.46 -2.86 3.61
N ASN A 27 4.77 -3.18 4.87
CA ASN A 27 5.40 -4.43 5.26
C ASN A 27 4.43 -5.64 5.31
N LEU A 28 3.13 -5.44 5.09
CA LEU A 28 2.13 -6.52 5.07
C LEU A 28 1.79 -7.02 3.67
N ILE A 29 2.43 -6.48 2.63
CA ILE A 29 2.25 -6.87 1.23
C ILE A 29 3.62 -7.05 0.55
N PRO A 30 3.74 -7.92 -0.48
CA PRO A 30 4.98 -8.08 -1.24
C PRO A 30 5.39 -6.75 -1.90
N ASN A 31 6.69 -6.43 -1.84
CA ASN A 31 7.25 -5.22 -2.46
C ASN A 31 6.50 -3.90 -2.16
N GLY A 32 5.78 -3.79 -1.03
CA GLY A 32 4.92 -2.64 -0.74
C GLY A 32 5.63 -1.29 -0.69
N ASN A 33 6.95 -1.28 -0.51
CA ASN A 33 7.82 -0.10 -0.54
C ASN A 33 8.55 0.13 -1.88
N LYS A 34 8.24 -0.65 -2.92
CA LYS A 34 8.89 -0.62 -4.24
C LYS A 34 7.89 -0.58 -5.40
N VAL A 35 6.59 -0.45 -5.11
CA VAL A 35 5.53 -0.42 -6.13
C VAL A 35 5.74 0.79 -7.06
N PRO A 36 5.86 0.62 -8.38
CA PRO A 36 6.00 1.72 -9.32
C PRO A 36 4.78 2.65 -9.27
N ASN A 37 5.00 3.94 -9.48
CA ASN A 37 3.92 4.93 -9.54
C ASN A 37 3.39 5.11 -10.97
N PRO A 38 2.23 4.54 -11.34
CA PRO A 38 1.63 4.74 -12.66
C PRO A 38 1.39 6.23 -12.98
N CYS A 39 1.02 7.01 -11.98
CA CYS A 39 0.74 8.44 -12.11
C CYS A 39 1.97 9.29 -12.43
N ALA A 40 3.17 8.71 -12.27
CA ALA A 40 4.44 9.32 -12.61
C ALA A 40 5.19 8.50 -13.70
N ASN A 41 4.46 7.72 -14.51
CA ASN A 41 5.02 6.83 -15.54
C ASN A 41 6.11 5.88 -14.98
N GLY A 42 5.95 5.41 -13.75
CA GLY A 42 6.94 4.56 -13.06
C GLY A 42 8.20 5.28 -12.59
N SER A 43 8.31 6.60 -12.76
CA SER A 43 9.51 7.38 -12.38
C SER A 43 9.67 7.57 -10.87
N SER A 44 8.67 7.20 -10.08
CA SER A 44 8.68 7.27 -8.62
C SER A 44 7.98 6.05 -8.01
N ILE A 45 8.06 5.89 -6.69
CA ILE A 45 7.40 4.81 -5.94
C ILE A 45 6.03 5.29 -5.48
N TYR A 46 5.00 4.46 -5.64
CA TYR A 46 3.68 4.70 -5.09
C TYR A 46 3.63 4.20 -3.64
N GLU A 47 3.98 5.08 -2.71
CA GLU A 47 4.09 4.67 -1.32
C GLU A 47 2.74 4.21 -0.72
N PRO A 48 1.61 4.93 -0.89
CA PRO A 48 0.35 4.57 -0.23
C PRO A 48 -0.49 3.58 -1.05
N VAL A 49 0.06 2.41 -1.38
CA VAL A 49 -0.49 1.40 -2.33
C VAL A 49 -1.99 1.12 -2.20
N GLY A 50 -2.55 1.11 -0.98
CA GLY A 50 -3.99 0.88 -0.74
C GLY A 50 -4.92 2.10 -0.91
N HIS A 51 -4.39 3.26 -1.31
CA HIS A 51 -5.13 4.53 -1.39
C HIS A 51 -5.17 5.07 -2.81
N LYS A 52 -6.03 6.07 -3.06
CA LYS A 52 -6.23 6.67 -4.38
C LYS A 52 -5.17 7.71 -4.76
N SER A 53 -4.64 8.44 -3.78
CA SER A 53 -3.57 9.41 -3.98
C SER A 53 -2.20 8.85 -3.64
N SER A 54 -1.23 9.06 -4.54
CA SER A 54 0.20 8.78 -4.28
C SER A 54 0.84 9.73 -3.26
N ASN A 55 0.23 10.89 -3.01
CA ASN A 55 0.64 11.80 -1.95
C ASN A 55 0.17 11.28 -0.58
N LYS A 56 1.12 11.04 0.33
CA LYS A 56 0.89 10.52 1.70
C LYS A 56 -0.08 11.37 2.54
N GLU A 57 0.04 12.70 2.48
CA GLU A 57 -0.82 13.60 3.28
C GLU A 57 -2.28 13.51 2.81
N LYS A 58 -2.50 13.47 1.49
CA LYS A 58 -3.83 13.29 0.89
C LYS A 58 -4.38 11.90 1.12
N ALA A 59 -3.55 10.86 0.98
CA ALA A 59 -3.95 9.47 1.17
C ALA A 59 -4.63 9.24 2.53
N SER A 60 -4.14 9.87 3.60
CA SER A 60 -4.73 9.77 4.95
C SER A 60 -6.17 10.28 5.06
N LYS A 61 -6.62 11.10 4.10
CA LYS A 61 -7.96 11.73 4.06
C LYS A 61 -8.85 11.12 2.99
N GLU A 62 -8.30 10.28 2.12
CA GLU A 62 -9.00 9.72 0.98
C GLU A 62 -9.55 8.32 1.25
N THR A 63 -10.47 7.89 0.39
CA THR A 63 -10.98 6.53 0.39
C THR A 63 -9.94 5.55 -0.15
N LEU A 64 -9.96 4.32 0.37
CA LEU A 64 -9.15 3.22 -0.16
C LEU A 64 -9.46 2.99 -1.65
N ASN A 65 -8.44 2.64 -2.42
CA ASN A 65 -8.65 2.07 -3.76
C ASN A 65 -9.19 0.64 -3.63
N ARG A 66 -9.47 -0.04 -4.75
CA ARG A 66 -10.05 -1.38 -4.71
C ARG A 66 -9.15 -2.40 -4.01
N PHE A 67 -7.85 -2.40 -4.31
CA PHE A 67 -6.88 -3.22 -3.59
C PHE A 67 -6.90 -2.98 -2.08
N GLY A 68 -6.92 -1.73 -1.63
CA GLY A 68 -7.00 -1.40 -0.21
C GLY A 68 -8.28 -1.90 0.45
N GLN A 69 -9.42 -1.85 -0.26
CA GLN A 69 -10.69 -2.40 0.21
C GLN A 69 -10.62 -3.93 0.34
N ASP A 70 -10.07 -4.62 -0.65
CA ASP A 70 -9.92 -6.08 -0.65
C ASP A 70 -8.93 -6.53 0.43
N PHE A 71 -7.80 -5.84 0.57
CA PHE A 71 -6.84 -6.06 1.65
C PHE A 71 -7.47 -5.87 3.03
N ASN A 72 -8.32 -4.85 3.20
CA ASN A 72 -9.06 -4.67 4.44
C ASN A 72 -10.08 -5.81 4.67
N ALA A 73 -10.74 -6.29 3.60
CA ALA A 73 -11.70 -7.40 3.66
C ALA A 73 -11.03 -8.74 4.02
N THR A 74 -9.74 -8.92 3.69
CA THR A 74 -8.94 -10.09 4.13
C THR A 74 -8.31 -9.89 5.51
N GLY A 75 -8.76 -8.90 6.29
CA GLY A 75 -8.25 -8.61 7.62
C GLY A 75 -6.85 -8.00 7.61
N LYS A 76 -6.46 -7.34 6.51
CA LYS A 76 -5.15 -6.71 6.30
C LYS A 76 -4.01 -7.73 6.30
N ASN A 77 -4.27 -8.88 5.69
CA ASN A 77 -3.29 -9.95 5.49
C ASN A 77 -3.11 -10.27 4.00
N TRP A 78 -1.86 -10.54 3.60
CA TRP A 78 -1.55 -11.13 2.32
C TRP A 78 -2.00 -12.59 2.29
N THR A 79 -3.23 -12.81 1.85
CA THR A 79 -3.81 -14.15 1.72
C THR A 79 -3.67 -14.64 0.28
N VAL A 80 -3.72 -15.97 0.08
CA VAL A 80 -3.79 -16.55 -1.28
C VAL A 80 -4.98 -16.00 -2.06
N THR A 81 -6.10 -15.74 -1.37
CA THR A 81 -7.28 -15.12 -1.98
C THR A 81 -6.97 -13.73 -2.51
N LEU A 82 -6.40 -12.84 -1.68
CA LEU A 82 -6.02 -11.49 -2.10
C LEU A 82 -4.96 -11.52 -3.21
N CYS A 83 -3.95 -12.38 -3.09
CA CYS A 83 -2.90 -12.50 -4.09
C CYS A 83 -3.45 -12.85 -5.49
N LYS A 84 -4.50 -13.68 -5.57
CA LYS A 84 -5.11 -14.12 -6.83
C LYS A 84 -6.18 -13.17 -7.38
N MET A 85 -6.62 -12.18 -6.60
CA MET A 85 -7.59 -11.17 -7.07
C MET A 85 -6.94 -10.25 -8.09
N ASP A 86 -7.73 -9.81 -9.06
CA ASP A 86 -7.45 -8.70 -9.98
C ASP A 86 -8.25 -7.51 -9.46
N SER A 87 -7.70 -6.80 -8.47
CA SER A 87 -8.45 -5.84 -7.66
C SER A 87 -8.82 -4.58 -8.45
N ASP A 88 -8.00 -4.16 -9.41
CA ASP A 88 -8.24 -2.98 -10.23
C ASP A 88 -8.86 -3.27 -11.61
N GLY A 89 -8.92 -4.54 -11.99
CA GLY A 89 -9.56 -5.05 -13.20
C GLY A 89 -8.70 -4.95 -14.45
N ASP A 90 -7.38 -4.73 -14.31
CA ASP A 90 -6.47 -4.58 -15.44
C ASP A 90 -6.15 -5.90 -16.16
N GLY A 91 -6.51 -7.04 -15.56
CA GLY A 91 -6.29 -8.39 -16.07
C GLY A 91 -5.08 -9.11 -15.45
N LYS A 92 -4.38 -8.47 -14.52
CA LYS A 92 -3.30 -9.06 -13.73
C LYS A 92 -3.78 -9.29 -12.32
N SER A 93 -3.34 -10.39 -11.71
CA SER A 93 -3.59 -10.59 -10.28
C SER A 93 -2.64 -9.73 -9.46
N ASN A 94 -3.07 -9.30 -8.27
CA ASN A 94 -2.28 -8.56 -7.29
C ASN A 94 -0.89 -9.18 -7.06
N GLY A 95 -0.79 -10.51 -7.02
CA GLY A 95 0.47 -11.23 -6.86
C GLY A 95 1.44 -11.07 -8.03
N VAL A 96 0.96 -11.05 -9.27
CA VAL A 96 1.80 -10.80 -10.45
C VAL A 96 2.37 -9.38 -10.39
N GLU A 97 1.54 -8.41 -10.03
CA GLU A 97 1.93 -7.00 -9.98
C GLU A 97 2.90 -6.71 -8.84
N LEU A 98 2.66 -7.29 -7.66
CA LEU A 98 3.50 -7.10 -6.48
C LEU A 98 4.71 -8.04 -6.41
N GLY A 99 4.90 -8.92 -7.41
CA GLY A 99 6.09 -9.78 -7.51
C GLY A 99 6.01 -11.11 -6.73
N ASP A 100 4.82 -11.54 -6.33
CA ASP A 100 4.49 -12.87 -5.78
C ASP A 100 3.48 -13.63 -6.67
N PRO A 101 3.84 -13.98 -7.93
CA PRO A 101 2.90 -14.60 -8.87
C PRO A 101 2.40 -15.99 -8.45
N ASN A 102 3.10 -16.62 -7.50
CA ASN A 102 2.76 -17.96 -7.02
C ASN A 102 2.00 -17.95 -5.68
N CYS A 103 1.72 -16.77 -5.12
CA CYS A 103 1.07 -16.60 -3.82
C CYS A 103 1.76 -17.37 -2.69
N LYS A 104 3.10 -17.31 -2.67
CA LYS A 104 3.96 -18.01 -1.70
C LYS A 104 4.64 -17.06 -0.74
N TRP A 105 4.56 -15.75 -0.97
CA TRP A 105 5.13 -14.78 -0.05
C TRP A 105 4.44 -14.94 1.30
N VAL A 106 5.27 -15.13 2.30
CA VAL A 106 4.91 -14.97 3.69
C VAL A 106 5.69 -13.77 4.20
N ASN A 107 5.19 -13.12 5.24
CA ASN A 107 5.87 -11.97 5.84
C ASN A 107 7.10 -12.42 6.66
N ASP A 108 8.02 -13.10 5.99
CA ASP A 108 9.35 -13.44 6.44
C ASP A 108 10.37 -12.76 5.53
N ARG A 109 11.59 -12.58 6.04
CA ARG A 109 12.65 -11.89 5.28
C ARG A 109 13.28 -12.77 4.18
N ASN A 110 12.82 -14.01 4.01
CA ASN A 110 13.48 -15.02 3.17
C ASN A 110 12.75 -15.31 1.86
N SER A 111 11.53 -14.79 1.69
CA SER A 111 10.77 -14.94 0.46
C SER A 111 11.46 -14.27 -0.73
N THR A 112 11.79 -15.04 -1.76
CA THR A 112 12.35 -14.51 -3.02
C THR A 112 11.20 -13.96 -3.86
N LEU A 113 11.10 -12.63 -3.92
CA LEU A 113 10.12 -11.92 -4.76
C LEU A 113 10.71 -11.56 -6.12
N LEU A 114 9.86 -11.54 -7.13
CA LEU A 114 10.17 -10.86 -8.39
C LEU A 114 10.08 -9.34 -8.18
N PRO A 115 10.70 -8.52 -9.05
CA PRO A 115 10.42 -7.09 -9.07
C PRO A 115 8.93 -6.83 -9.27
N PRO A 116 8.34 -5.81 -8.61
CA PRO A 116 6.97 -5.43 -8.88
C PRO A 116 6.85 -4.88 -10.31
N THR A 117 5.75 -5.18 -10.98
CA THR A 117 5.53 -4.88 -12.40
C THR A 117 4.36 -3.93 -12.66
N GLY A 118 3.56 -3.61 -11.63
CA GLY A 118 2.40 -2.73 -11.73
C GLY A 118 1.87 -2.34 -10.35
N HIS A 119 0.73 -1.64 -10.34
CA HIS A 119 0.08 -1.18 -9.12
C HIS A 119 -1.31 -1.85 -8.92
N PRO A 120 -1.51 -2.68 -7.88
CA PRO A 120 -2.68 -3.56 -7.76
C PRO A 120 -4.04 -2.88 -7.57
N GLY A 121 -4.02 -1.57 -7.33
CA GLY A 121 -5.20 -0.74 -7.13
C GLY A 121 -5.46 0.30 -8.21
N ILE A 122 -4.67 0.34 -9.29
CA ILE A 122 -4.77 1.35 -10.36
C ILE A 122 -4.68 0.63 -11.70
N CYS A 123 -5.79 0.61 -12.45
CA CYS A 123 -5.86 -0.17 -13.68
C CYS A 123 -4.84 0.33 -14.72
N GLU A 124 -3.96 -0.55 -15.20
CA GLU A 124 -2.87 -0.24 -16.12
C GLU A 124 -2.84 -1.15 -17.37
N PRO A 125 -2.40 -0.64 -18.54
CA PRO A 125 -2.08 0.75 -18.83
C PRO A 125 -3.34 1.60 -19.00
N SER A 126 -3.18 2.93 -18.99
CA SER A 126 -4.27 3.88 -19.30
C SER A 126 -4.85 3.58 -20.68
N SER A 127 -6.01 2.91 -20.69
CA SER A 127 -6.67 2.36 -21.86
C SER A 127 -8.19 2.49 -21.69
N SER A 128 -8.95 2.26 -22.76
CA SER A 128 -10.43 2.28 -22.69
C SER A 128 -10.99 1.31 -21.64
N LYS A 129 -10.31 0.18 -21.40
CA LYS A 129 -10.62 -0.77 -20.34
C LYS A 129 -10.49 -0.14 -18.94
N CYS A 130 -9.50 0.73 -18.78
CA CYS A 130 -9.15 1.36 -17.51
C CYS A 130 -9.74 2.78 -17.35
N ALA A 131 -10.62 3.23 -18.24
CA ALA A 131 -11.09 4.63 -18.27
C ALA A 131 -11.76 5.11 -16.97
N SER A 132 -12.34 4.21 -16.16
CA SER A 132 -12.98 4.55 -14.87
C SER A 132 -12.13 4.22 -13.63
N ASN A 133 -11.08 3.40 -13.78
CA ASN A 133 -10.28 2.86 -12.66
C ASN A 133 -8.81 3.32 -12.71
N HIS A 134 -8.42 4.11 -13.71
CA HIS A 134 -7.11 4.76 -13.79
C HIS A 134 -7.15 6.14 -13.12
N THR A 135 -7.43 6.17 -11.81
CA THR A 135 -7.44 7.43 -11.06
C THR A 135 -6.11 7.68 -10.37
N CYS A 136 -5.51 8.78 -10.79
CA CYS A 136 -4.40 9.52 -10.23
C CYS A 136 -4.90 10.96 -9.98
#